data_AF-A0A7C2MEB9-F1
#
_entry.id   AF-A0A7C2MEB9-F1
#
_cell.length_a   1.000
_cell.length_b   1.000
_cell.length_c   1.000
_cell.angle_alpha   90.00
_cell.angle_beta   90.00
_cell.angle_gamma   90.00
#
_symmetry.space_group_name_H-M   'P 1'
#
loop_
_entity.id
_entity.type
_entity.pdbx_description
1 polymer ?
#
loop_
_entity_poly.entity_id
_entity_poly.type
_entity_poly.pdbx_seq_one_letter_code
_entity_poly.pdbx_strand_id
1 'polypeptide(L)'
;IDLSNIIGCIRAKVRGERKSFTKEFLIPEGDFKIDKIIEIYDSPLSSWFEKLTHTSYKNIIEIGVNNFQKSNSLMELEKQRDNFILNFSKIGKYITFGIEPLVGYIIAKENDIKNIRIILSGKLNKLSPEQITERVRDTYV
;
A
#
# COMPACT_ATOMS: atom_id res chain seq x y z
N ILE A 1 -4.46 0.14 -8.76
CA ILE A 1 -5.62 1.02 -8.44
C ILE A 1 -6.31 0.55 -7.15
N ASP A 2 -6.75 -0.71 -7.08
CA ASP A 2 -7.47 -1.27 -5.94
C ASP A 2 -6.81 -1.03 -4.58
N LEU A 3 -5.51 -1.32 -4.43
CA LEU A 3 -4.80 -1.05 -3.19
C LEU A 3 -4.84 0.44 -2.78
N SER A 4 -4.78 1.36 -3.74
CA SER A 4 -4.90 2.80 -3.46
C SER A 4 -6.29 3.15 -2.95
N ASN A 5 -7.35 2.60 -3.59
CA ASN A 5 -8.73 2.78 -3.16
C ASN A 5 -8.96 2.21 -1.75
N ILE A 6 -8.57 0.95 -1.51
CA ILE A 6 -8.74 0.26 -0.24
C ILE A 6 -7.99 1.01 0.88
N ILE A 7 -6.71 1.34 0.68
CA ILE A 7 -5.92 2.06 1.70
C ILE A 7 -6.43 3.49 1.89
N GLY A 8 -6.90 4.15 0.84
CA GLY A 8 -7.58 5.45 0.94
C GLY A 8 -8.82 5.38 1.84
N CYS A 9 -9.66 4.35 1.66
CA CYS A 9 -10.81 4.08 2.50
C CYS A 9 -10.42 3.76 3.95
N ILE A 10 -9.35 2.98 4.18
CA ILE A 10 -8.83 2.70 5.52
C ILE A 10 -8.42 4.01 6.20
N ARG A 11 -7.63 4.86 5.52
CA ARG A 11 -7.21 6.16 6.04
C ARG A 11 -8.40 7.07 6.37
N ALA A 12 -9.40 7.11 5.49
CA ALA A 12 -10.62 7.87 5.73
C ALA A 12 -11.35 7.36 6.99
N LYS A 13 -11.52 6.04 7.13
CA LYS A 13 -12.19 5.43 8.29
C LYS A 13 -11.43 5.68 9.59
N VAL A 14 -10.10 5.58 9.57
CA VAL A 14 -9.23 5.88 10.72
C VAL A 14 -9.35 7.35 11.16
N ARG A 15 -9.60 8.28 10.22
CA ARG A 15 -9.86 9.70 10.53
C ARG A 15 -11.29 9.97 11.01
N GLY A 16 -12.18 8.97 11.01
CA GLY A 16 -13.59 9.14 11.38
C GLY A 16 -14.46 9.73 10.26
N GLU A 17 -14.00 9.67 9.00
CA GLU A 17 -14.78 10.15 7.87
C GLU A 17 -16.01 9.28 7.64
N ARG A 18 -17.04 9.87 7.01
CA ARG A 18 -18.25 9.14 6.63
C ARG A 18 -18.05 8.42 5.30
N LYS A 19 -18.80 7.34 5.09
CA LYS A 19 -18.84 6.57 3.84
C LYS A 19 -19.00 7.43 2.58
N SER A 20 -19.77 8.52 2.66
CA SER A 20 -19.97 9.47 1.56
C SER A 20 -18.67 10.08 1.03
N PHE A 21 -17.66 10.28 1.89
CA PHE A 21 -16.36 10.87 1.55
C PHE A 21 -15.57 9.99 0.57
N THR A 22 -15.82 8.67 0.57
CA THR A 22 -15.14 7.75 -0.36
C THR A 22 -15.37 8.11 -1.83
N LYS A 23 -16.52 8.70 -2.16
CA LYS A 23 -16.85 9.09 -3.53
C LYS A 23 -15.94 10.19 -4.10
N GLU A 24 -15.21 10.91 -3.25
CA GLU A 24 -14.36 12.02 -3.66
C GLU A 24 -13.00 11.58 -4.24
N PHE A 25 -12.55 10.37 -3.92
CA PHE A 25 -11.19 9.92 -4.28
C PHE A 25 -11.12 8.52 -4.89
N LEU A 26 -12.23 7.77 -4.93
CA LEU A 26 -12.24 6.43 -5.51
C LEU A 26 -12.01 6.47 -7.02
N ILE A 27 -11.06 5.64 -7.47
CA ILE A 27 -10.67 5.51 -8.88
C ILE A 27 -11.45 4.32 -9.49
N PRO A 28 -12.23 4.51 -10.57
CA PRO A 28 -13.15 3.48 -11.09
C PRO A 28 -12.50 2.32 -11.85
N GLU A 29 -11.27 2.47 -12.37
CA GLU A 29 -10.60 1.51 -13.24
C GLU A 29 -9.91 0.35 -12.48
N GLY A 30 -10.40 0.03 -11.29
CA GLY A 30 -9.91 -1.08 -10.47
C GLY A 30 -10.57 -2.42 -10.82
N ASP A 31 -9.88 -3.54 -10.57
CA ASP A 31 -10.45 -4.89 -10.74
C ASP A 31 -11.49 -5.17 -9.65
N PHE A 32 -11.25 -4.65 -8.45
CA PHE A 32 -12.15 -4.77 -7.33
C PHE A 32 -13.23 -3.67 -7.37
N LYS A 33 -14.46 -4.08 -7.72
CA LYS A 33 -15.61 -3.20 -7.91
C LYS A 33 -15.76 -2.16 -6.79
N ILE A 34 -15.92 -0.89 -7.17
CA ILE A 34 -16.15 0.24 -6.26
C ILE A 34 -17.29 -0.04 -5.27
N ASP A 35 -18.41 -0.59 -5.74
CA ASP A 35 -19.56 -0.88 -4.88
C ASP A 35 -19.20 -1.80 -3.71
N LYS A 36 -18.32 -2.79 -3.95
CA LYS A 36 -17.82 -3.67 -2.90
C LYS A 36 -16.92 -2.92 -1.91
N ILE A 37 -16.05 -2.01 -2.39
CA ILE A 37 -15.22 -1.18 -1.50
C ILE A 37 -16.11 -0.32 -0.60
N ILE A 38 -17.15 0.28 -1.18
CA ILE A 38 -18.13 1.12 -0.50
C ILE A 38 -18.92 0.29 0.52
N GLU A 39 -19.36 -0.93 0.17
CA GLU A 39 -20.05 -1.86 1.07
C GLU A 39 -19.19 -2.23 2.29
N ILE A 40 -17.92 -2.56 2.07
CA ILE A 40 -16.98 -2.93 3.13
C ILE A 40 -16.78 -1.77 4.12
N TYR A 41 -16.94 -0.51 3.67
CA TYR A 41 -16.70 0.67 4.50
C TYR A 41 -17.50 0.69 5.81
N ASP A 42 -18.72 0.16 5.84
CA ASP A 42 -19.55 0.16 7.04
C ASP A 42 -19.11 -0.91 8.06
N SER A 43 -18.43 -1.98 7.61
CA SER A 43 -17.95 -3.05 8.48
C SER A 43 -16.73 -2.65 9.32
N PRO A 44 -16.52 -3.23 10.52
CA PRO A 44 -15.33 -2.97 11.33
C PRO A 44 -14.05 -3.19 10.53
N LEU A 45 -13.03 -2.33 10.71
CA LEU A 45 -11.78 -2.43 9.95
C LEU A 45 -11.11 -3.82 10.07
N SER A 46 -11.28 -4.47 11.22
CA SER A 46 -10.78 -5.82 11.51
C SER A 46 -11.39 -6.91 10.63
N SER A 47 -12.54 -6.71 9.98
CA SER A 47 -13.15 -7.71 9.09
C SER A 47 -12.87 -7.47 7.61
N TRP A 48 -12.12 -6.42 7.26
CA TRP A 48 -11.97 -6.02 5.85
C TRP A 48 -11.17 -7.05 5.04
N PHE A 49 -10.13 -7.65 5.63
CA PHE A 49 -9.32 -8.63 4.92
C PHE A 49 -10.11 -9.91 4.58
N GLU A 50 -11.12 -10.28 5.37
CA GLU A 50 -12.01 -11.42 5.06
C GLU A 50 -12.80 -11.21 3.77
N LYS A 51 -13.20 -9.96 3.50
CA LYS A 51 -13.90 -9.55 2.28
C LYS A 51 -13.00 -9.53 1.05
N LEU A 52 -11.69 -9.68 1.25
CA LEU A 52 -10.66 -9.68 0.22
C LEU A 52 -10.06 -11.07 -0.01
N THR A 53 -10.61 -12.14 0.60
CA THR A 53 -10.05 -13.51 0.60
C THR A 53 -9.68 -14.04 -0.78
N HIS A 54 -10.43 -13.69 -1.83
CA HIS A 54 -10.18 -14.13 -3.20
C HIS A 54 -9.35 -13.14 -4.04
N THR A 55 -8.70 -12.17 -3.39
CA THR A 55 -7.88 -11.15 -4.05
C THR A 55 -6.43 -11.25 -3.60
N SER A 56 -5.50 -10.77 -4.42
CA SER A 56 -4.08 -10.65 -4.05
C SER A 56 -3.83 -9.66 -2.92
N TYR A 57 -4.85 -8.89 -2.50
CA TYR A 57 -4.73 -7.84 -1.50
C TYR A 57 -4.95 -8.33 -0.07
N LYS A 58 -5.56 -9.51 0.12
CA LYS A 58 -5.94 -10.03 1.44
C LYS A 58 -4.80 -9.93 2.47
N ASN A 59 -3.65 -10.53 2.15
CA ASN A 59 -2.52 -10.61 3.08
C ASN A 59 -1.94 -9.23 3.40
N ILE A 60 -1.90 -8.33 2.42
CA ILE A 60 -1.40 -6.95 2.60
C ILE A 60 -2.29 -6.19 3.58
N ILE A 61 -3.60 -6.28 3.39
CA ILE A 61 -4.57 -5.61 4.26
C ILE A 61 -4.59 -6.26 5.64
N GLU A 62 -4.53 -7.58 5.73
CA GLU A 62 -4.48 -8.32 7.00
C GLU A 62 -3.27 -7.91 7.85
N ILE A 63 -2.07 -7.96 7.28
CA ILE A 63 -0.83 -7.53 7.96
C ILE A 63 -0.94 -6.07 8.39
N GLY A 64 -1.37 -5.18 7.49
CA GLY A 64 -1.45 -3.75 7.76
C GLY A 64 -2.48 -3.38 8.84
N VAL A 65 -3.66 -3.99 8.80
CA VAL A 65 -4.73 -3.76 9.80
C VAL A 65 -4.32 -4.33 11.16
N ASN A 66 -3.74 -5.53 11.20
CA ASN A 66 -3.27 -6.13 12.45
C ASN A 66 -2.12 -5.32 13.07
N ASN A 67 -1.22 -4.76 12.25
CA ASN A 67 -0.18 -3.87 12.75
C ASN A 67 -0.79 -2.57 13.29
N PHE A 68 -1.71 -1.96 12.55
CA PHE A 68 -2.40 -0.73 12.95
C PHE A 68 -3.10 -0.88 14.31
N GLN A 69 -3.77 -2.01 14.57
CA GLN A 69 -4.40 -2.27 15.87
C GLN A 69 -3.41 -2.30 17.04
N LYS A 70 -2.17 -2.72 16.80
CA LYS A 70 -1.12 -2.81 17.84
C LYS A 70 -0.36 -1.50 18.01
N SER A 71 -0.10 -0.78 16.93
CA SER A 71 0.83 0.35 16.89
C SER A 71 0.15 1.71 16.68
N ASN A 72 -1.15 1.71 16.33
CA ASN A 72 -1.89 2.87 15.85
C ASN A 72 -1.22 3.57 14.65
N SER A 73 -0.48 2.82 13.84
CA SER A 73 0.28 3.31 12.69
C SER A 73 -0.06 2.55 11.41
N LEU A 74 -0.29 3.28 10.32
CA LEU A 74 -0.53 2.72 8.98
C LEU A 74 0.77 2.52 8.19
N MET A 75 1.92 2.76 8.81
CA MET A 75 3.24 2.65 8.17
C MET A 75 3.46 1.29 7.52
N GLU A 76 3.15 0.21 8.24
CA GLU A 76 3.35 -1.16 7.74
C GLU A 76 2.46 -1.45 6.53
N LEU A 77 1.20 -1.01 6.58
CA LEU A 77 0.27 -1.12 5.45
C LEU A 77 0.81 -0.43 4.19
N GLU A 78 1.36 0.78 4.34
CA GLU A 78 1.94 1.54 3.22
C GLU A 78 3.23 0.92 2.69
N LYS A 79 4.05 0.34 3.57
CA LYS A 79 5.24 -0.41 3.18
C LYS A 79 4.85 -1.66 2.37
N GLN A 80 3.90 -2.45 2.86
CA GLN A 80 3.43 -3.65 2.17
C GLN A 80 2.79 -3.34 0.81
N ARG A 81 2.05 -2.22 0.70
CA ARG A 81 1.55 -1.73 -0.60
C ARG A 81 2.69 -1.48 -1.58
N ASP A 82 3.71 -0.73 -1.16
CA ASP A 82 4.80 -0.35 -2.03
C ASP A 82 5.64 -1.57 -2.44
N ASN A 83 5.89 -2.48 -1.50
CA ASN A 83 6.57 -3.76 -1.77
C ASN A 83 5.77 -4.63 -2.76
N PHE A 84 4.43 -4.67 -2.65
CA PHE A 84 3.60 -5.40 -3.61
C PHE A 84 3.73 -4.85 -5.03
N ILE A 85 3.66 -3.52 -5.19
CA ILE A 85 3.80 -2.87 -6.50
C ILE A 85 5.20 -3.12 -7.08
N LEU A 86 6.24 -3.02 -6.24
CA LEU A 86 7.62 -3.28 -6.65
C LEU A 86 7.82 -4.72 -7.10
N ASN A 87 7.29 -5.69 -6.35
CA ASN A 87 7.42 -7.11 -6.69
C ASN A 87 6.63 -7.46 -7.96
N PHE A 88 5.46 -6.84 -8.16
CA PHE A 88 4.73 -6.96 -9.42
C PHE A 88 5.54 -6.40 -10.60
N SER A 89 6.19 -5.24 -10.44
CA SER A 89 6.98 -4.64 -11.51
C SER A 89 8.27 -5.41 -11.85
N LYS A 90 8.77 -6.26 -10.96
CA LYS A 90 9.90 -7.17 -11.24
C LYS A 90 9.57 -8.20 -12.32
N ILE A 91 8.29 -8.55 -12.54
CA ILE A 91 7.87 -9.46 -13.61
C ILE A 91 8.31 -8.92 -14.98
N GLY A 92 8.27 -7.60 -15.16
CA GLY A 92 8.70 -6.93 -16.39
C GLY A 92 10.16 -7.20 -16.78
N LYS A 93 11.04 -7.58 -15.83
CA LYS A 93 12.43 -7.95 -16.14
C LYS A 93 12.55 -9.18 -17.05
N TYR A 94 11.55 -10.06 -17.01
CA TYR A 94 11.56 -11.32 -17.75
C TYR A 94 10.92 -11.20 -19.14
N ILE A 95 10.35 -10.03 -19.47
CA ILE A 95 9.76 -9.74 -20.78
C ILE A 95 10.86 -9.16 -21.68
N THR A 96 11.29 -9.94 -22.69
CA THR A 96 12.44 -9.59 -23.53
C THR A 96 12.18 -8.41 -24.48
N PHE A 97 10.95 -8.28 -24.96
CA PHE A 97 10.54 -7.23 -25.90
C PHE A 97 9.26 -6.59 -25.40
N GLY A 98 9.32 -5.29 -25.12
CA GLY A 98 8.17 -4.52 -24.65
C GLY A 98 8.56 -3.30 -23.81
N ILE A 99 7.56 -2.57 -23.34
CA ILE A 99 7.73 -1.38 -22.50
C ILE A 99 7.88 -1.73 -21.01
N GLU A 100 7.57 -2.96 -20.64
CA GLU A 100 7.52 -3.47 -19.29
C GLU A 100 8.88 -3.38 -18.55
N PRO A 101 10.04 -3.71 -19.16
CA PRO A 101 11.33 -3.48 -18.52
C PRO A 101 11.58 -2.00 -18.18
N LEU A 102 11.16 -1.08 -19.06
CA LEU A 102 11.32 0.36 -18.86
C LEU A 102 10.41 0.85 -17.72
N VAL A 103 9.15 0.44 -17.71
CA VAL A 103 8.20 0.77 -16.63
C VAL A 103 8.68 0.20 -15.30
N GLY A 104 9.16 -1.06 -15.29
CA GLY A 104 9.75 -1.69 -14.11
C GLY A 104 10.94 -0.92 -13.56
N TYR A 105 11.82 -0.43 -14.44
CA TYR A 105 12.95 0.41 -14.05
C TYR A 105 12.51 1.76 -13.45
N ILE A 106 11.50 2.42 -14.02
CA ILE A 106 10.97 3.68 -13.49
C ILE A 106 10.41 3.46 -12.07
N ILE A 107 9.58 2.43 -11.89
CA ILE A 107 9.01 2.07 -10.58
C ILE A 107 10.13 1.77 -9.56
N ALA A 108 11.18 1.07 -9.99
CA ALA A 108 12.34 0.79 -9.15
C ALA A 108 13.02 2.08 -8.68
N LYS A 109 13.23 3.04 -9.59
CA LYS A 109 13.86 4.33 -9.27
C LYS A 109 13.02 5.19 -8.36
N GLU A 110 11.70 5.21 -8.54
CA GLU A 110 10.80 5.90 -7.60
C GLU A 110 10.89 5.30 -6.19
N ASN A 111 10.96 3.97 -6.08
CA ASN A 111 11.11 3.29 -4.80
C ASN A 111 12.48 3.57 -4.14
N ASP A 112 13.57 3.56 -4.90
CA ASP A 112 14.91 3.91 -4.40
C ASP A 112 14.94 5.36 -3.86
N ILE A 113 14.38 6.31 -4.61
CA ILE A 113 14.26 7.72 -4.19
C ILE A 113 13.45 7.83 -2.89
N LYS A 114 12.36 7.06 -2.77
CA LYS A 114 11.53 7.02 -1.57
C LYS A 114 12.29 6.48 -0.36
N ASN A 115 13.05 5.39 -0.54
CA ASN A 115 13.90 4.82 0.50
C ASN A 115 14.98 5.81 0.96
N ILE A 116 15.65 6.50 0.03
CA ILE A 116 16.60 7.57 0.35
C ILE A 116 15.91 8.66 1.18
N ARG A 117 14.72 9.12 0.78
CA ARG A 117 13.95 10.13 1.52
C ARG A 117 13.59 9.68 2.93
N ILE A 118 13.22 8.42 3.12
CA ILE A 118 12.91 7.83 4.43
C ILE A 118 14.16 7.84 5.32
N ILE A 119 15.30 7.42 4.78
CA ILE A 119 16.57 7.41 5.51
C ILE A 119 16.97 8.83 5.92
N LEU A 120 16.92 9.79 4.98
CA LEU A 120 17.25 11.19 5.26
C LEU A 120 16.31 11.80 6.31
N SER A 121 15.00 11.60 6.16
CA SER A 121 14.01 12.09 7.12
C SER A 121 14.20 11.46 8.49
N GLY A 122 14.49 10.15 8.56
CA GLY A 122 14.77 9.45 9.81
C GLY A 122 16.01 9.98 10.51
N LYS A 123 17.10 10.23 9.76
CA LYS A 123 18.32 10.85 10.30
C LYS A 123 18.08 12.27 10.80
N LEU A 124 17.34 13.09 10.05
CA LEU A 124 16.95 14.44 10.48
C LEU A 124 16.16 14.43 11.79
N ASN A 125 15.30 13.43 11.96
CA ASN A 125 14.51 13.23 13.18
C ASN A 125 15.22 12.39 14.26
N LYS A 126 16.52 12.12 14.10
CA LYS A 126 17.37 11.37 15.06
C LYS A 126 16.81 9.98 15.44
N LEU A 127 16.11 9.32 14.51
CA LEU A 127 15.67 7.94 14.72
C LEU A 127 16.86 6.98 14.77
N SER A 128 16.73 5.88 15.52
CA SER A 128 17.76 4.85 15.56
C SER A 128 17.89 4.13 14.20
N PRO A 129 19.06 3.55 13.88
CA PRO A 129 19.24 2.77 12.66
C PRO A 129 18.18 1.66 12.48
N GLU A 130 17.78 1.00 13.57
CA GLU A 130 16.77 -0.06 13.59
C GLU A 130 15.39 0.51 13.21
N GLN A 131 15.01 1.65 13.81
CA GLN A 131 13.76 2.34 13.49
C GLN A 131 13.71 2.79 12.02
N ILE A 132 14.82 3.28 11.47
CA ILE A 132 14.89 3.67 10.06
C ILE A 132 14.76 2.44 9.18
N THR A 133 15.50 1.37 9.48
CA THR A 133 15.51 0.12 8.71
C THR A 133 14.12 -0.52 8.63
N GLU A 134 13.37 -0.51 9.72
CA GLU A 134 11.99 -1.00 9.77
C GLU A 134 11.08 -0.30 8.74
N ARG A 135 11.30 1.01 8.49
CA ARG A 135 10.50 1.85 7.58
C ARG A 135 10.89 1.74 6.11
N VAL A 136 12.11 1.29 5.83
CA VAL A 136 12.63 1.14 4.46
C VAL A 136 11.90 0.00 3.75
N ARG A 137 11.56 0.22 2.47
CA ARG A 137 10.92 -0.76 1.59
C ARG A 137 11.96 -1.67 0.93
N ASP A 138 11.49 -2.76 0.36
CA ASP A 138 12.33 -3.68 -0.42
C ASP A 138 13.00 -2.92 -1.57
N THR A 139 14.14 -3.43 -2.03
CA THR A 139 14.82 -2.91 -3.22
C THR A 139 14.43 -3.73 -4.45
N TYR A 140 14.64 -3.13 -5.62
CA TYR A 140 14.28 -3.77 -6.88
C TYR A 140 15.23 -4.91 -7.29
N VAL A 141 16.44 -4.94 -6.73
CA VAL A 141 17.49 -5.92 -7.06
C VAL A 141 17.13 -7.29 -6.50
#